data_AF-A0A3Q8T5J9-F1
#
_entry.id   AF-A0A3Q8T5J9-F1
#
_cell.length_a   1.000
_cell.length_b   1.000
_cell.length_c   1.000
_cell.angle_alpha   90.00
_cell.angle_beta   90.00
_cell.angle_gamma   90.00
#
_symmetry.space_group_name_H-M   'P 1'
#
loop_
_entity.id
_entity.type
_entity.pdbx_description
1 polymer ?
#
loop_
_entity_poly.entity_id
_entity_poly.type
_entity_poly.pdbx_seq_one_letter_code
_entity_poly.pdbx_strand_id
1 'polypeptide(L)'
;MKATLNKSLNIDIKVLSTHMPGLRYRGPIQANTLLNAEAITSEWILNDMDSYKLVLGFEGKTENGFTEIHTHYPPKKLSFFLATVPPEFSEAIKEALRGTALELPSLIEAEKKELEHQALKQKNRKALLQQINSLGQPSNYGNFSSEDARGILLSSLGYTDANSDKPILGIFGAGPVAIAIWNPETKTAALAYINVLTDLKFLDQIFYQLSRGNNAKLQVHLAGGNPYTSTEMVHKIIKRIKTKDNAEIKTSNLIPFCFLPQSLAIDSRNGEIYTKFISQQLDFGKDLHLQPVRLQFSSSPLYEKYDGRGRSAELAKPIKPTNAEDNKFQTLISTKTRFRTANKITELLPGFKKGFNPSL
;
A
#
# COMPACT_ATOMS: atom_id res chain seq x y z
N MET A 1 14.73 -14.38 20.46
CA MET A 1 15.39 -15.70 20.64
C MET A 1 16.77 -15.61 20.02
N LYS A 2 17.76 -16.25 20.64
CA LYS A 2 19.16 -16.30 20.22
C LYS A 2 19.57 -17.76 20.09
N ALA A 3 20.37 -18.10 19.09
CA ALA A 3 21.01 -19.41 18.96
C ALA A 3 22.49 -19.23 18.62
N THR A 4 23.33 -19.92 19.37
CA THR A 4 24.71 -20.20 18.98
C THR A 4 24.68 -21.28 17.90
N LEU A 5 25.39 -21.03 16.81
CA LEU A 5 25.37 -21.89 15.63
C LEU A 5 26.35 -23.04 15.80
N ASN A 6 25.94 -24.23 15.37
CA ASN A 6 26.81 -25.42 15.37
C ASN A 6 27.88 -25.35 14.26
N LYS A 7 27.69 -24.47 13.28
CA LYS A 7 28.62 -24.18 12.20
C LYS A 7 28.60 -22.68 11.92
N SER A 8 29.78 -22.07 11.75
CA SER A 8 29.88 -20.67 11.37
C SER A 8 29.15 -20.43 10.04
N LEU A 9 28.32 -19.38 10.01
CA LEU A 9 27.54 -18.99 8.85
C LEU A 9 28.30 -17.92 8.06
N ASN A 10 28.84 -18.31 6.91
CA ASN A 10 29.44 -17.38 5.96
C ASN A 10 28.36 -16.88 4.98
N ILE A 11 27.85 -15.69 5.23
CA ILE A 11 26.77 -15.08 4.45
C ILE A 11 27.04 -13.58 4.25
N ASP A 12 26.82 -13.09 3.04
CA ASP A 12 26.81 -11.65 2.77
C ASP A 12 25.40 -11.10 3.04
N ILE A 13 25.22 -10.51 4.23
CA ILE A 13 23.93 -9.93 4.65
C ILE A 13 23.54 -8.72 3.79
N LYS A 14 24.52 -8.00 3.23
CA LYS A 14 24.26 -6.89 2.32
C LYS A 14 23.66 -7.43 1.03
N VAL A 15 24.21 -8.50 0.47
CA VAL A 15 23.63 -9.17 -0.71
C VAL A 15 22.25 -9.75 -0.37
N LEU A 16 22.08 -10.46 0.75
CA LEU A 16 20.77 -10.97 1.16
C LEU A 16 19.71 -9.84 1.21
N SER A 17 20.07 -8.66 1.71
CA SER A 17 19.15 -7.52 1.79
C SER A 17 18.71 -6.96 0.43
N THR A 18 19.50 -7.11 -0.63
CA THR A 18 19.12 -6.65 -1.99
C THR A 18 18.04 -7.53 -2.61
N HIS A 19 17.97 -8.81 -2.20
CA HIS A 19 16.93 -9.74 -2.61
C HIS A 19 15.62 -9.55 -1.83
N MET A 20 15.65 -8.85 -0.70
CA MET A 20 14.53 -8.69 0.22
C MET A 20 14.21 -7.21 0.43
N PRO A 21 13.62 -6.50 -0.57
CA PRO A 21 13.41 -5.05 -0.51
C PRO A 21 12.49 -4.59 0.62
N GLY A 22 11.71 -5.50 1.22
CA GLY A 22 10.90 -5.22 2.42
C GLY A 22 11.67 -5.28 3.74
N LEU A 23 12.95 -5.65 3.72
CA LEU A 23 13.81 -5.72 4.89
C LEU A 23 14.84 -4.60 4.85
N ARG A 24 15.00 -3.90 5.98
CA ARG A 24 16.03 -2.88 6.11
C ARG A 24 17.31 -3.48 6.66
N TYR A 25 18.36 -3.43 5.85
CA TYR A 25 19.73 -3.64 6.29
C TYR A 25 20.24 -2.44 7.09
N ARG A 26 20.76 -2.66 8.29
CA ARG A 26 21.31 -1.60 9.15
C ARG A 26 22.84 -1.53 9.21
N GLY A 27 23.53 -2.48 8.57
CA GLY A 27 24.99 -2.57 8.62
C GLY A 27 25.51 -2.86 10.03
N PRO A 28 26.85 -2.90 10.22
CA PRO A 28 27.43 -3.12 11.53
C PRO A 28 27.14 -1.91 12.43
N ILE A 29 26.63 -2.13 13.64
CA ILE A 29 26.57 -1.10 14.67
C ILE A 29 28.00 -0.91 15.21
N GLN A 30 28.55 0.29 15.05
CA GLN A 30 29.75 0.67 15.80
C GLN A 30 29.28 1.03 17.22
N ALA A 31 29.65 0.21 18.20
CA ALA A 31 29.56 0.63 19.59
C ALA A 31 30.52 1.82 19.76
N ASN A 32 30.00 2.96 20.22
CA ASN A 32 30.81 4.13 20.54
C ASN A 32 31.77 3.78 21.69
N THR A 33 33.03 3.50 21.39
CA THR A 33 34.09 3.24 22.38
C THR A 33 34.89 4.51 22.66
N LEU A 34 34.48 5.24 23.70
CA LEU A 34 35.34 6.25 24.36
C LEU A 34 36.47 5.62 25.19
N LEU A 35 36.57 4.30 25.24
CA LEU A 35 37.60 3.57 25.98
C LEU A 35 38.05 2.38 25.13
N ASN A 36 39.36 2.31 24.88
CA ASN A 36 40.04 1.25 24.14
C ASN A 36 39.59 -0.16 24.57
N ALA A 37 38.75 -0.80 23.75
CA ALA A 37 38.54 -2.25 23.75
C ALA A 37 37.90 -2.67 22.42
N GLU A 38 38.60 -3.56 21.72
CA GLU A 38 38.20 -4.57 20.72
C GLU A 38 37.11 -4.31 19.65
N ALA A 39 37.40 -4.84 18.46
CA ALA A 39 36.65 -4.64 17.24
C ALA A 39 35.19 -5.15 17.31
N ILE A 40 34.26 -4.24 16.97
CA ILE A 40 32.90 -4.43 16.44
C ILE A 40 32.33 -5.85 16.57
N THR A 41 31.64 -6.12 17.67
CA THR A 41 30.81 -7.32 17.87
C THR A 41 29.34 -7.02 17.54
N SER A 42 29.05 -6.94 16.24
CA SER A 42 27.77 -7.24 15.57
C SER A 42 26.46 -6.49 15.87
N GLU A 43 25.73 -6.14 14.79
CA GLU A 43 24.26 -6.33 14.65
C GLU A 43 23.86 -6.12 13.18
N TRP A 44 23.96 -7.17 12.34
CA TRP A 44 23.46 -7.09 10.97
C TRP A 44 21.97 -7.39 10.97
N ILE A 45 21.17 -6.33 11.03
CA ILE A 45 19.72 -6.44 11.20
C ILE A 45 19.03 -6.46 9.85
N LEU A 46 18.19 -7.47 9.61
CA LEU A 46 17.05 -7.39 8.70
C LEU A 46 15.81 -7.06 9.54
N ASN A 47 15.34 -5.82 9.48
CA ASN A 47 14.09 -5.42 10.15
C ASN A 47 12.90 -5.52 9.22
N ASP A 48 11.78 -6.00 9.76
CA ASP A 48 10.46 -5.81 9.18
C ASP A 48 10.16 -4.30 9.20
N MET A 49 10.00 -3.70 8.03
CA MET A 49 9.82 -2.26 7.85
C MET A 49 8.55 -1.73 8.53
N ASP A 50 7.51 -2.55 8.70
CA ASP A 50 6.24 -2.11 9.26
C ASP A 50 6.22 -2.14 10.79
N SER A 51 7.06 -2.99 11.40
CA SER A 51 7.03 -3.24 12.84
C SER A 51 8.35 -2.95 13.56
N TYR A 52 9.41 -2.59 12.82
CA TYR A 52 10.78 -2.50 13.31
C TYR A 52 11.26 -3.78 14.03
N LYS A 53 10.57 -4.90 13.82
CA LYS A 53 10.93 -6.16 14.47
C LYS A 53 12.11 -6.78 13.75
N LEU A 54 13.09 -7.19 14.55
CA LEU A 54 14.22 -7.99 14.12
C LEU A 54 13.72 -9.30 13.48
N VAL A 55 13.89 -9.42 12.17
CA VAL A 55 13.61 -10.65 11.42
C VAL A 55 14.80 -11.60 11.56
N LEU A 56 16.01 -11.11 11.28
CA LEU A 56 17.27 -11.82 11.53
C LEU A 56 18.34 -10.81 11.95
N GLY A 57 19.05 -11.15 13.02
CA GLY A 57 20.29 -10.52 13.47
C GLY A 57 21.40 -11.55 13.45
N PHE A 58 22.60 -11.13 13.05
CA PHE A 58 23.78 -12.00 12.99
C PHE A 58 24.87 -11.44 13.89
N GLU A 59 25.36 -12.28 14.80
CA GLU A 59 26.35 -11.94 15.82
C GLU A 59 27.58 -12.86 15.80
N GLY A 60 28.62 -12.48 16.56
CA GLY A 60 29.83 -13.29 16.74
C GLY A 60 30.63 -13.50 15.46
N LYS A 61 30.88 -12.43 14.70
CA LYS A 61 31.63 -12.51 13.44
C LYS A 61 33.09 -12.92 13.70
N THR A 62 33.50 -14.04 13.11
CA THR A 62 34.88 -14.54 13.06
C THR A 62 35.41 -14.51 11.61
N GLU A 63 36.66 -14.93 11.39
CA GLU A 63 37.22 -15.15 10.05
C GLU A 63 36.41 -16.15 9.22
N ASN A 64 35.73 -17.10 9.88
CA ASN A 64 34.97 -18.18 9.24
C ASN A 64 33.48 -17.84 9.07
N GLY A 65 33.03 -16.66 9.51
CA GLY A 65 31.63 -16.22 9.45
C GLY A 65 31.02 -15.93 10.82
N PHE A 66 29.70 -15.76 10.85
CA PHE A 66 28.93 -15.49 12.07
C PHE A 66 28.73 -16.75 12.89
N THR A 67 28.80 -16.66 14.22
CA THR A 67 28.60 -17.79 15.12
C THR A 67 27.25 -17.75 15.84
N GLU A 68 26.47 -16.68 15.67
CA GLU A 68 25.21 -16.49 16.38
C GLU A 68 24.12 -15.89 15.48
N ILE A 69 22.87 -16.36 15.64
CA ILE A 69 21.68 -15.81 14.99
C ILE A 69 20.62 -15.45 16.02
N HIS A 70 19.97 -14.31 15.78
CA HIS A 70 18.96 -13.73 16.63
C HIS A 70 17.71 -13.42 15.82
N THR A 71 16.54 -13.69 16.39
CA THR A 71 15.27 -13.38 15.73
C THR A 71 14.16 -13.14 16.74
N HIS A 72 13.20 -12.27 16.39
CA HIS A 72 11.93 -12.19 17.08
C HIS A 72 10.88 -13.17 16.53
N TYR A 73 11.20 -13.91 15.46
CA TYR A 73 10.26 -14.83 14.82
C TYR A 73 10.31 -16.18 15.52
N PRO A 74 9.18 -16.73 16.00
CA PRO A 74 9.14 -18.12 16.46
C PRO A 74 9.63 -19.07 15.35
N PRO A 75 10.21 -20.25 15.65
CA PRO A 75 10.86 -21.11 14.65
C PRO A 75 9.97 -21.38 13.44
N LYS A 76 8.68 -21.61 13.67
CA LYS A 76 7.68 -21.75 12.60
C LYS A 76 7.61 -20.54 11.67
N LYS A 77 7.53 -19.32 12.20
CA LYS A 77 7.50 -18.08 11.41
C LYS A 77 8.83 -17.85 10.69
N LEU A 78 9.95 -18.26 11.30
CA LEU A 78 11.26 -18.23 10.68
C LEU A 78 11.34 -19.23 9.50
N SER A 79 10.77 -20.43 9.61
CA SER A 79 10.65 -21.38 8.49
C SER A 79 9.89 -20.77 7.30
N PHE A 80 8.77 -20.09 7.56
CA PHE A 80 8.02 -19.36 6.52
C PHE A 80 8.85 -18.25 5.88
N PHE A 81 9.58 -17.48 6.70
CA PHE A 81 10.46 -16.43 6.19
C PHE A 81 11.55 -16.99 5.28
N LEU A 82 12.28 -18.01 5.72
CA LEU A 82 13.39 -18.60 4.97
C LEU A 82 12.93 -19.27 3.67
N ALA A 83 11.68 -19.71 3.57
CA ALA A 83 11.12 -20.20 2.31
C ALA A 83 10.95 -19.10 1.24
N THR A 84 10.99 -17.82 1.62
CA THR A 84 10.90 -16.67 0.69
C THR A 84 12.27 -16.11 0.30
N VAL A 85 13.33 -16.56 0.97
CA VAL A 85 14.72 -16.16 0.76
C VAL A 85 15.34 -17.01 -0.36
N PRO A 86 16.28 -16.48 -1.17
CA PRO A 86 16.97 -17.29 -2.18
C PRO A 86 17.56 -18.59 -1.58
N PRO A 87 17.48 -19.73 -2.30
CA PRO A 87 17.86 -21.03 -1.77
C PRO A 87 19.24 -21.05 -1.13
N GLU A 88 20.23 -20.44 -1.77
CA GLU A 88 21.62 -20.36 -1.30
C GLU A 88 21.76 -19.77 0.11
N PHE A 89 20.97 -18.75 0.45
CA PHE A 89 20.96 -18.16 1.78
C PHE A 89 20.10 -18.97 2.75
N SER A 90 18.93 -19.43 2.27
CA SER A 90 17.98 -20.15 3.12
C SER A 90 18.54 -21.50 3.60
N GLU A 91 19.23 -22.24 2.74
CA GLU A 91 19.83 -23.53 3.07
C GLU A 91 21.03 -23.38 3.98
N ALA A 92 21.87 -22.35 3.76
CA ALA A 92 22.99 -22.03 4.65
C ALA A 92 22.50 -21.72 6.07
N ILE A 93 21.43 -20.92 6.21
CA ILE A 93 20.84 -20.60 7.51
C ILE A 93 20.20 -21.85 8.15
N LYS A 94 19.45 -22.65 7.40
CA LYS A 94 18.84 -23.90 7.92
C LYS A 94 19.89 -24.87 8.46
N GLU A 95 20.99 -25.04 7.73
CA GLU A 95 22.08 -25.93 8.13
C GLU A 95 22.76 -25.43 9.42
N ALA A 96 23.02 -24.12 9.52
CA ALA A 96 23.65 -23.54 10.71
C ALA A 96 22.77 -23.63 11.97
N LEU A 97 21.44 -23.68 11.81
CA LEU A 97 20.47 -23.80 12.89
C LEU A 97 20.13 -25.24 13.30
N ARG A 98 20.57 -26.26 12.56
CA ARG A 98 20.28 -27.68 12.88
C ARG A 98 20.85 -28.04 14.25
N GLY A 99 20.04 -28.64 15.12
CA GLY A 99 20.45 -29.01 16.49
C GLY A 99 20.59 -27.84 17.45
N THR A 100 20.07 -26.65 17.10
CA THR A 100 20.03 -25.47 17.98
C THR A 100 18.62 -25.26 18.54
N ALA A 101 18.47 -24.38 19.53
CA ALA A 101 17.15 -23.98 20.05
C ALA A 101 16.25 -23.28 19.00
N LEU A 102 16.83 -22.88 17.85
CA LEU A 102 16.13 -22.29 16.71
C LEU A 102 15.98 -23.27 15.54
N GLU A 103 16.14 -24.57 15.77
CA GLU A 103 15.92 -25.58 14.74
C GLU A 103 14.53 -25.44 14.13
N LEU A 104 14.51 -25.49 12.80
CA LEU A 104 13.34 -25.12 12.01
C LEU A 104 12.46 -26.34 11.80
N PRO A 105 11.17 -26.27 12.18
CA PRO A 105 10.26 -27.37 11.88
C PRO A 105 10.11 -27.52 10.37
N SER A 106 9.99 -28.76 9.93
CA SER A 106 9.57 -29.07 8.56
C SER A 106 8.17 -28.52 8.33
N LEU A 107 7.98 -27.80 7.22
CA LEU A 107 6.67 -27.32 6.82
C LEU A 107 5.82 -28.48 6.34
N ILE A 108 4.59 -28.58 6.82
CA ILE A 108 3.64 -29.57 6.33
C ILE A 108 3.16 -29.20 4.92
N GLU A 109 2.63 -30.17 4.18
CA GLU A 109 2.21 -29.99 2.79
C GLU A 109 1.23 -28.83 2.58
N ALA A 110 0.29 -28.64 3.50
CA ALA A 110 -0.65 -27.51 3.45
C ALA A 110 0.06 -26.14 3.57
N GLU A 111 1.11 -26.05 4.36
CA GLU A 111 1.89 -24.82 4.57
C GLU A 111 2.78 -24.52 3.37
N LYS A 112 3.36 -25.55 2.75
CA LYS A 112 4.09 -25.43 1.48
C LYS A 112 3.17 -24.88 0.38
N LYS A 113 1.98 -25.46 0.23
CA LYS A 113 0.98 -24.98 -0.74
C LYS A 113 0.55 -23.53 -0.50
N GLU A 114 0.37 -23.13 0.76
CA GLU A 114 0.06 -21.74 1.10
C GLU A 114 1.21 -20.79 0.71
N LEU A 115 2.46 -21.17 0.98
CA LEU A 115 3.63 -20.40 0.55
C LEU A 115 3.75 -20.28 -0.96
N GLU A 116 3.57 -21.37 -1.69
CA GLU A 116 3.56 -21.37 -3.15
C GLU A 116 2.46 -20.45 -3.70
N HIS A 117 1.28 -20.50 -3.09
CA HIS A 117 0.17 -19.61 -3.44
C HIS A 117 0.52 -18.14 -3.18
N GLN A 118 1.15 -17.82 -2.06
CA GLN A 118 1.60 -16.46 -1.74
C GLN A 118 2.70 -15.98 -2.69
N ALA A 119 3.69 -16.82 -3.01
CA ALA A 119 4.76 -16.52 -3.94
C ALA A 119 4.20 -16.27 -5.35
N LEU A 120 3.28 -17.11 -5.82
CA LEU A 120 2.58 -16.92 -7.09
C LEU A 120 1.78 -15.61 -7.10
N LYS A 121 1.06 -15.31 -6.02
CA LYS A 121 0.32 -14.04 -5.87
C LYS A 121 1.25 -12.83 -5.93
N GLN A 122 2.42 -12.88 -5.29
CA GLN A 122 3.42 -11.81 -5.34
C GLN A 122 4.03 -11.67 -6.74
N LYS A 123 4.37 -12.78 -7.40
CA LYS A 123 4.87 -12.80 -8.79
C LYS A 123 3.85 -12.17 -9.75
N ASN A 124 2.59 -12.55 -9.65
CA ASN A 124 1.50 -12.00 -10.47
C ASN A 124 1.28 -10.51 -10.21
N ARG A 125 1.40 -10.08 -8.95
CA ARG A 125 1.36 -8.66 -8.55
C ARG A 125 2.50 -7.88 -9.24
N LYS A 126 3.75 -8.33 -9.08
CA LYS A 126 4.93 -7.70 -9.71
C LYS A 126 4.79 -7.62 -11.24
N ALA A 127 4.35 -8.69 -11.88
CA ALA A 127 4.13 -8.72 -13.32
C ALA A 127 3.05 -7.71 -13.77
N LEU A 128 1.93 -7.61 -13.04
CA LEU A 128 0.87 -6.63 -13.32
C LEU A 128 1.37 -5.19 -13.18
N LEU A 129 2.14 -4.89 -12.13
CA LEU A 129 2.72 -3.57 -11.92
C LEU A 129 3.71 -3.21 -13.03
N GLN A 130 4.58 -4.14 -13.41
CA GLN A 130 5.52 -3.97 -14.52
C GLN A 130 4.79 -3.72 -15.85
N GLN A 131 3.74 -4.48 -16.13
CA GLN A 131 2.90 -4.30 -17.32
C GLN A 131 2.24 -2.92 -17.35
N ILE A 132 1.76 -2.42 -16.22
CA ILE A 132 1.10 -1.11 -16.17
C ILE A 132 2.14 0.02 -16.26
N ASN A 133 3.27 -0.09 -15.59
CA ASN A 133 4.33 0.92 -15.67
C ASN A 133 5.06 0.93 -17.02
N SER A 134 5.02 -0.15 -17.82
CA SER A 134 5.57 -0.14 -19.17
C SER A 134 4.79 0.77 -20.14
N LEU A 135 3.58 1.22 -19.77
CA LEU A 135 2.88 2.29 -20.47
C LEU A 135 3.64 3.63 -20.39
N GLY A 136 4.51 3.77 -19.38
CA GLY A 136 5.28 4.97 -19.12
C GLY A 136 4.44 6.12 -18.61
N GLN A 137 5.12 7.19 -18.19
CA GLN A 137 4.50 8.46 -17.90
C GLN A 137 5.41 9.59 -18.43
N PRO A 138 4.87 10.51 -19.25
CA PRO A 138 5.67 11.60 -19.79
C PRO A 138 6.18 12.52 -18.68
N SER A 139 7.43 12.98 -18.85
CA SER A 139 8.07 13.97 -17.96
C SER A 139 7.71 15.39 -18.39
N ASN A 140 6.42 15.73 -18.34
CA ASN A 140 5.92 17.03 -18.76
C ASN A 140 6.08 18.07 -17.65
N TYR A 141 6.70 19.20 -18.02
CA TYR A 141 6.80 20.37 -17.16
C TYR A 141 5.51 21.19 -17.25
N GLY A 142 4.83 21.38 -16.11
CA GLY A 142 3.68 22.26 -16.00
C GLY A 142 4.14 23.70 -15.79
N ASN A 143 3.82 24.59 -16.73
CA ASN A 143 4.02 26.04 -16.58
C ASN A 143 2.67 26.76 -16.58
N PHE A 144 1.84 26.48 -15.57
CA PHE A 144 0.54 27.12 -15.36
C PHE A 144 0.57 28.02 -14.13
N SER A 145 -0.35 28.99 -14.08
CA SER A 145 -0.50 29.88 -12.93
C SER A 145 -1.29 29.22 -11.81
N SER A 146 -1.22 29.76 -10.59
CA SER A 146 -2.12 29.37 -9.49
C SER A 146 -3.58 29.78 -9.74
N GLU A 147 -3.83 30.71 -10.66
CA GLU A 147 -5.17 31.13 -11.04
C GLU A 147 -5.87 30.03 -11.85
N ASP A 148 -5.14 29.34 -12.73
CA ASP A 148 -5.66 28.27 -13.60
C ASP A 148 -5.76 26.89 -12.93
N ALA A 149 -5.21 26.75 -11.73
CA ALA A 149 -5.01 25.45 -11.12
C ALA A 149 -5.56 25.35 -9.69
N ARG A 150 -5.92 24.12 -9.32
CA ARG A 150 -6.40 23.76 -7.99
C ARG A 150 -5.65 22.54 -7.45
N GLY A 151 -5.03 22.71 -6.29
CA GLY A 151 -4.45 21.61 -5.53
C GLY A 151 -5.51 20.67 -4.95
N ILE A 152 -5.28 19.36 -5.08
CA ILE A 152 -6.06 18.30 -4.43
C ILE A 152 -5.24 17.71 -3.28
N LEU A 153 -5.82 17.76 -2.08
CA LEU A 153 -5.20 17.27 -0.86
C LEU A 153 -5.42 15.76 -0.67
N LEU A 154 -4.70 15.18 0.27
CA LEU A 154 -4.86 13.77 0.64
C LEU A 154 -6.31 13.44 1.00
N SER A 155 -6.79 12.24 0.62
CA SER A 155 -8.18 11.80 0.80
C SER A 155 -9.22 12.71 0.14
N SER A 156 -8.82 13.49 -0.86
CA SER A 156 -9.72 14.41 -1.55
C SER A 156 -9.84 14.11 -3.04
N LEU A 157 -10.95 14.59 -3.60
CA LEU A 157 -11.31 14.54 -5.00
C LEU A 157 -11.58 15.95 -5.50
N GLY A 158 -11.11 16.24 -6.71
CA GLY A 158 -11.57 17.39 -7.49
C GLY A 158 -12.18 16.93 -8.80
N TYR A 159 -13.19 17.67 -9.26
CA TYR A 159 -13.68 17.65 -10.64
C TYR A 159 -13.45 19.01 -11.28
N THR A 160 -13.18 19.02 -12.58
CA THR A 160 -13.10 20.25 -13.36
C THR A 160 -13.46 19.97 -14.81
N ASP A 161 -13.71 21.01 -15.59
CA ASP A 161 -13.92 20.92 -17.02
C ASP A 161 -13.24 22.05 -17.78
N ALA A 162 -13.25 21.96 -19.11
CA ALA A 162 -12.56 22.89 -19.98
C ALA A 162 -12.97 24.37 -19.83
N ASN A 163 -14.14 24.64 -19.25
CA ASN A 163 -14.69 25.99 -19.08
C ASN A 163 -14.57 26.50 -17.63
N SER A 164 -14.02 25.69 -16.73
CA SER A 164 -13.79 26.07 -15.34
C SER A 164 -12.76 27.19 -15.24
N ASP A 165 -12.89 28.06 -14.23
CA ASP A 165 -11.85 29.04 -13.86
C ASP A 165 -10.54 28.36 -13.44
N LYS A 166 -10.62 27.11 -12.96
CA LYS A 166 -9.45 26.28 -12.62
C LYS A 166 -9.49 24.97 -13.40
N PRO A 167 -9.18 24.99 -14.71
CA PRO A 167 -9.27 23.81 -15.56
C PRO A 167 -8.19 22.76 -15.25
N ILE A 168 -7.19 23.10 -14.44
CA ILE A 168 -6.09 22.22 -14.04
C ILE A 168 -6.28 21.75 -12.60
N LEU A 169 -6.25 20.44 -12.38
CA LEU A 169 -6.17 19.86 -11.04
C LEU A 169 -4.77 19.30 -10.82
N GLY A 170 -4.20 19.46 -9.63
CA GLY A 170 -2.88 18.90 -9.33
C GLY A 170 -2.72 18.35 -7.92
N ILE A 171 -1.86 17.34 -7.80
CA ILE A 171 -1.34 16.79 -6.55
C ILE A 171 0.16 16.96 -6.58
N PHE A 172 0.72 17.70 -5.63
CA PHE A 172 2.15 17.80 -5.43
C PHE A 172 2.59 16.82 -4.34
N GLY A 173 3.61 16.01 -4.62
CA GLY A 173 4.19 15.10 -3.64
C GLY A 173 3.29 13.92 -3.23
N ALA A 174 2.72 13.23 -4.22
CA ALA A 174 2.02 11.95 -4.09
C ALA A 174 2.92 10.87 -3.46
N GLY A 175 2.81 10.68 -2.14
CA GLY A 175 3.37 9.53 -1.43
C GLY A 175 2.46 8.29 -1.58
N PRO A 176 1.16 8.41 -1.26
CA PRO A 176 0.11 7.49 -1.72
C PRO A 176 -0.15 7.59 -3.23
N VAL A 177 -1.31 7.13 -3.71
CA VAL A 177 -1.60 7.05 -5.16
C VAL A 177 -2.44 8.24 -5.62
N ALA A 178 -1.97 8.93 -6.65
CA ALA A 178 -2.75 9.91 -7.40
C ALA A 178 -3.39 9.23 -8.62
N ILE A 179 -4.69 9.49 -8.83
CA ILE A 179 -5.43 9.03 -10.01
C ILE A 179 -6.07 10.23 -10.70
N ALA A 180 -5.64 10.50 -11.94
CA ALA A 180 -6.34 11.40 -12.83
C ALA A 180 -7.21 10.60 -13.81
N ILE A 181 -8.44 11.04 -14.02
CA ILE A 181 -9.37 10.42 -14.98
C ILE A 181 -9.93 11.54 -15.86
N TRP A 182 -9.83 11.38 -17.17
CA TRP A 182 -10.30 12.37 -18.14
C TRP A 182 -11.29 11.77 -19.12
N ASN A 183 -12.36 12.51 -19.38
CA ASN A 183 -13.30 12.24 -20.45
C ASN A 183 -12.97 13.17 -21.63
N PRO A 184 -12.46 12.64 -22.76
CA PRO A 184 -12.12 13.44 -23.93
C PRO A 184 -13.34 14.08 -24.62
N GLU A 185 -14.51 13.43 -24.54
CA GLU A 185 -15.73 13.89 -25.22
C GLU A 185 -16.31 15.13 -24.54
N THR A 186 -16.41 15.10 -23.21
CA THR A 186 -16.97 16.20 -22.42
C THR A 186 -15.90 17.19 -21.94
N LYS A 187 -14.62 16.88 -22.17
CA LYS A 187 -13.47 17.61 -21.65
C LYS A 187 -13.57 17.85 -20.13
N THR A 188 -13.96 16.80 -19.41
CA THR A 188 -14.08 16.83 -17.94
C THR A 188 -13.01 15.94 -17.33
N ALA A 189 -12.36 16.42 -16.28
CA ALA A 189 -11.37 15.66 -15.54
C ALA A 189 -11.78 15.48 -14.08
N ALA A 190 -11.30 14.40 -13.47
CA ALA A 190 -11.26 14.22 -12.03
C ALA A 190 -9.83 13.90 -11.58
N LEU A 191 -9.45 14.38 -10.40
CA LEU A 191 -8.18 14.03 -9.77
C LEU A 191 -8.42 13.63 -8.32
N ALA A 192 -8.02 12.42 -7.95
CA ALA A 192 -8.19 11.84 -6.63
C ALA A 192 -6.84 11.53 -5.97
N TYR A 193 -6.69 11.86 -4.70
CA TYR A 193 -5.51 11.48 -3.89
C TYR A 193 -5.88 10.38 -2.89
N ILE A 194 -5.55 9.14 -3.25
CA ILE A 194 -6.03 7.92 -2.61
C ILE A 194 -4.96 7.36 -1.69
N ASN A 195 -5.35 6.99 -0.47
CA ASN A 195 -4.50 6.29 0.49
C ASN A 195 -5.07 4.94 0.91
N VAL A 196 -4.29 4.22 1.71
CA VAL A 196 -4.59 2.85 2.15
C VAL A 196 -5.92 2.70 2.92
N LEU A 197 -6.45 3.81 3.44
CA LEU A 197 -7.72 3.83 4.17
C LEU A 197 -8.91 4.19 3.28
N THR A 198 -8.69 4.59 2.03
CA THR A 198 -9.76 5.05 1.14
C THR A 198 -10.53 3.86 0.55
N ASP A 199 -11.87 3.85 0.67
CA ASP A 199 -12.70 2.77 0.11
C ASP A 199 -12.80 2.85 -1.41
N LEU A 200 -12.05 2.02 -2.12
CA LEU A 200 -11.97 2.01 -3.59
C LEU A 200 -13.32 1.84 -4.32
N LYS A 201 -14.43 1.52 -3.64
CA LYS A 201 -15.78 1.62 -4.22
C LYS A 201 -16.11 3.02 -4.75
N PHE A 202 -15.53 4.09 -4.20
CA PHE A 202 -15.76 5.46 -4.72
C PHE A 202 -15.30 5.60 -6.19
N LEU A 203 -14.33 4.80 -6.65
CA LEU A 203 -13.82 4.90 -8.03
C LEU A 203 -14.94 4.67 -9.04
N ASP A 204 -15.87 3.76 -8.74
CA ASP A 204 -17.02 3.49 -9.61
C ASP A 204 -17.90 4.72 -9.77
N GLN A 205 -18.01 5.53 -8.72
CA GLN A 205 -18.79 6.75 -8.74
C GLN A 205 -18.09 7.84 -9.54
N ILE A 206 -16.76 7.94 -9.45
CA ILE A 206 -15.99 8.87 -10.29
C ILE A 206 -16.15 8.49 -11.77
N PHE A 207 -16.01 7.19 -12.11
CA PHE A 207 -16.23 6.71 -13.47
C PHE A 207 -17.66 7.00 -13.97
N TYR A 208 -18.67 6.74 -13.13
CA TYR A 208 -20.06 7.04 -13.46
C TYR A 208 -20.29 8.56 -13.67
N GLN A 209 -19.78 9.40 -12.78
CA GLN A 209 -19.93 10.85 -12.89
C GLN A 209 -19.23 11.44 -14.12
N LEU A 210 -18.03 10.95 -14.47
CA LEU A 210 -17.28 11.44 -15.62
C LEU A 210 -17.84 10.93 -16.95
N SER A 211 -18.30 9.68 -16.99
CA SER A 211 -18.96 9.14 -18.19
C SER A 211 -20.34 9.75 -18.43
N ARG A 212 -20.96 10.35 -17.40
CA ARG A 212 -22.34 10.87 -17.42
C ARG A 212 -23.37 9.83 -17.88
N GLY A 213 -23.09 8.54 -17.66
CA GLY A 213 -23.92 7.44 -18.13
C GLY A 213 -23.77 7.09 -19.61
N ASN A 214 -22.83 7.72 -20.33
CA ASN A 214 -22.47 7.37 -21.70
C ASN A 214 -21.36 6.30 -21.71
N ASN A 215 -21.18 5.63 -22.85
CA ASN A 215 -20.06 4.70 -23.07
C ASN A 215 -18.75 5.42 -23.45
N ALA A 216 -18.57 6.67 -23.02
CA ALA A 216 -17.39 7.48 -23.31
C ALA A 216 -16.13 6.79 -22.80
N LYS A 217 -15.09 6.69 -23.64
CA LYS A 217 -13.82 6.08 -23.26
C LYS A 217 -13.01 7.01 -22.37
N LEU A 218 -12.97 6.70 -21.08
CA LEU A 218 -12.24 7.44 -20.06
C LEU A 218 -10.76 7.07 -20.08
N GLN A 219 -9.91 8.08 -19.97
CA GLN A 219 -8.46 7.94 -19.90
C GLN A 219 -8.00 8.06 -18.46
N VAL A 220 -7.23 7.08 -17.98
CA VAL A 220 -6.77 7.01 -16.59
C VAL A 220 -5.25 7.16 -16.54
N HIS A 221 -4.78 8.05 -15.67
CA HIS A 221 -3.36 8.30 -15.42
C HIS A 221 -3.05 8.07 -13.95
N LEU A 222 -2.02 7.29 -13.67
CA LEU A 222 -1.68 6.84 -12.33
C LEU A 222 -0.28 7.30 -11.95
N ALA A 223 -0.11 7.83 -10.73
CA ALA A 223 1.20 8.22 -10.22
C ALA A 223 1.32 7.97 -8.72
N GLY A 224 2.55 7.78 -8.25
CA GLY A 224 2.89 7.69 -6.84
C GLY A 224 2.78 6.28 -6.27
N GLY A 225 2.47 6.17 -4.99
CA GLY A 225 2.47 4.92 -4.25
C GLY A 225 3.82 4.59 -3.66
N ASN A 226 3.77 4.02 -2.46
CA ASN A 226 4.94 3.57 -1.72
C ASN A 226 5.02 2.03 -1.77
N PRO A 227 6.19 1.43 -2.07
CA PRO A 227 6.35 -0.03 -2.18
C PRO A 227 5.99 -0.78 -0.89
N TYR A 228 6.12 -0.12 0.26
CA TYR A 228 5.86 -0.72 1.57
C TYR A 228 4.36 -0.72 1.88
N THR A 229 3.70 0.43 1.77
CA THR A 229 2.32 0.57 2.27
C THR A 229 1.26 0.52 1.17
N SER A 230 1.60 0.88 -0.06
CA SER A 230 0.60 1.08 -1.13
C SER A 230 0.47 -0.09 -2.10
N THR A 231 1.36 -1.08 -2.05
CA THR A 231 1.41 -2.18 -3.03
C THR A 231 0.06 -2.87 -3.19
N GLU A 232 -0.58 -3.33 -2.11
CA GLU A 232 -1.88 -3.99 -2.24
C GLU A 232 -2.97 -3.07 -2.80
N MET A 233 -2.99 -1.81 -2.36
CA MET A 233 -3.95 -0.81 -2.82
C MET A 233 -3.81 -0.55 -4.33
N VAL A 234 -2.57 -0.36 -4.82
CA VAL A 234 -2.26 -0.18 -6.25
C VAL A 234 -2.83 -1.33 -7.08
N HIS A 235 -2.65 -2.58 -6.63
CA HIS A 235 -3.20 -3.74 -7.33
C HIS A 235 -4.73 -3.74 -7.36
N LYS A 236 -5.38 -3.35 -6.26
CA LYS A 236 -6.84 -3.25 -6.21
C LYS A 236 -7.36 -2.15 -7.13
N ILE A 237 -6.68 -1.00 -7.18
CA ILE A 237 -6.96 0.12 -8.10
C ILE A 237 -6.88 -0.38 -9.55
N ILE A 238 -5.74 -0.95 -9.95
CA ILE A 238 -5.52 -1.43 -11.32
C ILE A 238 -6.60 -2.46 -11.71
N LYS A 239 -6.87 -3.44 -10.85
CA LYS A 239 -7.91 -4.44 -11.11
C LYS A 239 -9.28 -3.79 -11.28
N ARG A 240 -9.65 -2.84 -10.43
CA ARG A 240 -10.95 -2.17 -10.50
C ARG A 240 -11.09 -1.31 -11.77
N ILE A 241 -10.00 -0.68 -12.23
CA ILE A 241 -9.99 0.04 -13.51
C ILE A 241 -10.15 -0.94 -14.68
N LYS A 242 -9.39 -2.04 -14.68
CA LYS A 242 -9.47 -3.08 -15.74
C LYS A 242 -10.82 -3.77 -15.85
N THR A 243 -11.66 -3.72 -14.81
CA THR A 243 -13.04 -4.22 -14.86
C THR A 243 -14.05 -3.23 -15.46
N LYS A 244 -13.61 -2.05 -15.92
CA LYS A 244 -14.47 -1.06 -16.58
C LYS A 244 -14.27 -1.11 -18.08
N ASP A 245 -15.33 -1.44 -18.82
CA ASP A 245 -15.31 -1.52 -20.28
C ASP A 245 -15.04 -0.15 -20.95
N ASN A 246 -15.34 0.94 -20.24
CA ASN A 246 -15.19 2.30 -20.72
C ASN A 246 -14.00 3.05 -20.12
N ALA A 247 -13.01 2.37 -19.51
CA ALA A 247 -11.82 3.02 -18.97
C ALA A 247 -10.52 2.33 -19.44
N GLU A 248 -9.54 3.15 -19.81
CA GLU A 248 -8.22 2.70 -20.25
C GLU A 248 -7.13 3.40 -19.44
N ILE A 249 -6.18 2.63 -18.88
CA ILE A 249 -4.98 3.22 -18.27
C ILE A 249 -4.07 3.67 -19.41
N LYS A 250 -3.87 4.99 -19.54
CA LYS A 250 -3.02 5.59 -20.57
C LYS A 250 -1.57 5.70 -20.15
N THR A 251 -1.33 6.12 -18.92
CA THR A 251 0.04 6.30 -18.40
C THR A 251 0.10 5.88 -16.94
N SER A 252 1.25 5.38 -16.51
CA SER A 252 1.47 5.01 -15.11
C SER A 252 2.91 5.21 -14.69
N ASN A 253 3.09 5.76 -13.49
CA ASN A 253 4.34 5.71 -12.73
C ASN A 253 4.04 5.37 -11.27
N LEU A 254 3.73 4.10 -11.03
CA LEU A 254 3.36 3.59 -9.72
C LEU A 254 4.53 2.92 -9.03
N ILE A 255 4.73 3.21 -7.74
CA ILE A 255 5.79 2.63 -6.91
C ILE A 255 7.17 2.88 -7.56
N PRO A 256 7.56 4.16 -7.76
CA PRO A 256 8.83 4.48 -8.39
C PRO A 256 10.00 4.00 -7.53
N PHE A 257 11.08 3.56 -8.19
CA PHE A 257 12.28 3.04 -7.54
C PHE A 257 12.94 4.05 -6.58
N CYS A 258 12.79 5.35 -6.84
CA CYS A 258 13.54 6.40 -6.15
C CYS A 258 12.87 6.95 -4.88
N PHE A 259 11.72 6.42 -4.43
CA PHE A 259 10.94 6.93 -3.28
C PHE A 259 10.58 8.43 -3.31
N LEU A 260 10.91 9.14 -4.39
CA LEU A 260 10.62 10.55 -4.51
C LEU A 260 9.11 10.74 -4.66
N PRO A 261 8.48 11.59 -3.84
CA PRO A 261 7.08 11.95 -3.99
C PRO A 261 6.81 12.39 -5.43
N GLN A 262 5.83 11.76 -6.08
CA GLN A 262 5.52 12.07 -7.48
C GLN A 262 4.53 13.22 -7.55
N SER A 263 4.62 14.07 -8.55
CA SER A 263 3.59 15.07 -8.81
C SER A 263 2.73 14.63 -9.98
N LEU A 264 1.43 14.90 -9.93
CA LEU A 264 0.51 14.64 -11.03
C LEU A 264 -0.51 15.76 -11.10
N ALA A 265 -0.55 16.45 -12.24
CA ALA A 265 -1.62 17.37 -12.59
C ALA A 265 -2.23 16.98 -13.93
N ILE A 266 -3.49 17.37 -14.13
CA ILE A 266 -4.24 17.13 -15.36
C ILE A 266 -4.96 18.40 -15.78
N ASP A 267 -4.82 18.76 -17.04
CA ASP A 267 -5.58 19.83 -17.69
C ASP A 267 -6.82 19.24 -18.37
N SER A 268 -8.00 19.64 -17.92
CA SER A 268 -9.27 19.15 -18.48
C SER A 268 -9.54 19.59 -19.91
N ARG A 269 -8.92 20.69 -20.38
CA ARG A 269 -9.13 21.25 -21.72
C ARG A 269 -8.64 20.32 -22.83
N ASN A 270 -7.54 19.61 -22.57
CA ASN A 270 -6.82 18.80 -23.55
C ASN A 270 -6.45 17.39 -23.04
N GLY A 271 -6.64 17.09 -21.76
CA GLY A 271 -6.25 15.81 -21.15
C GLY A 271 -4.76 15.68 -20.88
N GLU A 272 -3.98 16.75 -21.04
CA GLU A 272 -2.54 16.74 -20.82
C GLU A 272 -2.25 16.54 -19.33
N ILE A 273 -1.26 15.69 -19.05
CA ILE A 273 -0.76 15.48 -17.69
C ILE A 273 0.60 16.15 -17.50
N TYR A 274 0.80 16.72 -16.32
CA TYR A 274 2.07 17.29 -15.89
C TYR A 274 2.61 16.52 -14.68
N THR A 275 3.88 16.14 -14.73
CA THR A 275 4.54 15.36 -13.67
C THR A 275 5.66 16.14 -12.97
N LYS A 276 6.02 17.30 -13.53
CA LYS A 276 7.00 18.23 -12.96
C LYS A 276 6.40 19.63 -12.94
N PHE A 277 6.10 20.13 -11.76
CA PHE A 277 5.60 21.49 -11.56
C PHE A 277 5.94 21.89 -10.13
N ILE A 278 6.00 23.19 -9.85
CA ILE A 278 6.28 23.69 -8.51
C ILE A 278 4.98 23.78 -7.73
N SER A 279 5.07 23.58 -6.42
CA SER A 279 3.91 23.59 -5.52
C SER A 279 3.09 24.88 -5.65
N GLN A 280 3.75 26.04 -5.74
CA GLN A 280 3.11 27.36 -5.79
C GLN A 280 2.08 27.49 -6.92
N GLN A 281 2.19 26.71 -7.98
CA GLN A 281 1.24 26.68 -9.09
C GLN A 281 -0.11 26.04 -8.71
N LEU A 282 -0.27 25.41 -7.55
CA LEU A 282 -1.52 24.73 -7.15
C LEU A 282 -2.40 25.50 -6.16
N ASP A 283 -2.24 26.82 -6.04
CA ASP A 283 -2.95 27.68 -5.07
C ASP A 283 -2.87 27.08 -3.65
N PHE A 284 -1.64 26.91 -3.16
CA PHE A 284 -1.37 26.22 -1.90
C PHE A 284 -2.08 26.90 -0.73
N GLY A 285 -3.17 26.29 -0.25
CA GLY A 285 -3.50 26.32 1.16
C GLY A 285 -4.53 27.33 1.66
N LYS A 286 -5.39 27.92 0.81
CA LYS A 286 -6.54 28.69 1.34
C LYS A 286 -7.41 27.86 2.32
N ASP A 287 -7.42 26.53 2.21
CA ASP A 287 -8.24 25.64 3.03
C ASP A 287 -7.46 24.67 3.94
N LEU A 288 -6.12 24.74 4.00
CA LEU A 288 -5.30 23.83 4.84
C LEU A 288 -5.64 23.98 6.34
N HIS A 289 -6.05 25.18 6.77
CA HIS A 289 -6.43 25.49 8.14
C HIS A 289 -7.80 24.93 8.57
N LEU A 290 -8.60 24.42 7.64
CA LEU A 290 -10.00 24.02 7.91
C LEU A 290 -10.22 22.50 7.94
N GLN A 291 -9.16 21.69 7.84
CA GLN A 291 -9.30 20.24 7.94
C GLN A 291 -8.90 19.73 9.32
N PRO A 292 -9.87 19.36 10.18
CA PRO A 292 -9.52 18.62 11.38
C PRO A 292 -8.85 17.32 10.96
N VAL A 293 -7.64 17.08 11.46
CA VAL A 293 -6.93 15.80 11.34
C VAL A 293 -7.78 14.75 12.06
N ARG A 294 -8.71 14.12 11.33
CA ARG A 294 -9.53 13.03 11.86
C ARG A 294 -8.75 11.74 11.76
N LEU A 295 -8.06 11.39 12.84
CA LEU A 295 -7.53 10.05 13.07
C LEU A 295 -8.70 9.10 13.37
N GLN A 296 -9.46 8.72 12.35
CA GLN A 296 -10.41 7.60 12.46
C GLN A 296 -9.76 6.35 11.90
N PHE A 297 -9.73 5.28 12.71
CA PHE A 297 -9.17 3.96 12.39
C PHE A 297 -10.09 3.12 11.48
N SER A 298 -11.13 3.72 10.91
CA SER A 298 -12.06 3.12 9.94
C SER A 298 -11.87 3.77 8.57
N SER A 299 -12.33 3.10 7.51
CA SER A 299 -12.25 3.57 6.13
C SER A 299 -12.52 5.07 6.00
N SER A 300 -11.55 5.81 5.45
CA SER A 300 -11.68 7.25 5.27
C SER A 300 -12.45 7.50 3.97
N PRO A 301 -13.60 8.20 4.00
CA PRO A 301 -14.29 8.54 2.77
C PRO A 301 -13.44 9.51 1.94
N LEU A 302 -13.61 9.45 0.62
CA LEU A 302 -13.06 10.48 -0.26
C LEU A 302 -13.97 11.70 -0.19
N TYR A 303 -13.39 12.87 0.02
CA TYR A 303 -14.14 14.13 0.09
C TYR A 303 -14.04 14.89 -1.22
N GLU A 304 -15.19 15.24 -1.78
CA GLU A 304 -15.22 16.19 -2.90
C GLU A 304 -14.89 17.58 -2.37
N LYS A 305 -13.69 18.08 -2.71
CA LYS A 305 -13.18 19.38 -2.22
C LYS A 305 -13.21 20.47 -3.26
N TYR A 306 -13.48 20.11 -4.51
CA TYR A 306 -13.57 21.03 -5.62
C TYR A 306 -14.44 20.44 -6.73
N ASP A 307 -15.42 21.22 -7.22
CA ASP A 307 -16.18 20.90 -8.43
C ASP A 307 -16.24 22.15 -9.31
N GLY A 308 -15.34 22.22 -10.29
CA GLY A 308 -15.26 23.30 -11.28
C GLY A 308 -16.31 23.21 -12.40
N ARG A 309 -17.21 22.23 -12.39
CA ARG A 309 -18.17 21.98 -13.48
C ARG A 309 -19.44 22.85 -13.39
N GLY A 310 -19.38 24.00 -12.72
CA GLY A 310 -20.50 24.93 -12.58
C GLY A 310 -21.62 24.49 -11.62
N ARG A 311 -21.39 23.49 -10.75
CA ARG A 311 -22.33 23.15 -9.67
C ARG A 311 -22.03 24.01 -8.44
N SER A 312 -23.05 24.55 -7.79
CA SER A 312 -22.88 25.29 -6.52
C SER A 312 -22.11 24.41 -5.55
N ALA A 313 -20.89 24.83 -5.20
CA ALA A 313 -19.99 24.09 -4.35
C ALA A 313 -20.55 24.01 -2.92
N GLU A 314 -21.42 23.04 -2.65
CA GLU A 314 -21.69 22.63 -1.27
C GLU A 314 -20.42 21.97 -0.73
N LEU A 315 -19.67 22.75 0.06
CA LEU A 315 -18.44 22.38 0.76
C LEU A 315 -18.44 20.92 1.27
N ALA A 316 -17.47 20.14 0.77
CA ALA A 316 -16.96 18.90 1.37
C ALA A 316 -18.01 17.86 1.78
N LYS A 317 -18.86 17.42 0.85
CA LYS A 317 -19.74 16.27 1.10
C LYS A 317 -18.94 14.95 1.03
N PRO A 318 -19.07 14.06 2.02
CA PRO A 318 -18.51 12.71 1.90
C PRO A 318 -19.21 11.99 0.75
N ILE A 319 -18.41 11.42 -0.14
CA ILE A 319 -18.92 10.60 -1.23
C ILE A 319 -19.39 9.27 -0.64
N LYS A 320 -20.70 9.04 -0.60
CA LYS A 320 -21.28 7.78 -0.11
C LYS A 320 -21.18 6.71 -1.19
N PRO A 321 -20.56 5.54 -0.97
CA PRO A 321 -20.53 4.46 -1.96
C PRO A 321 -21.96 4.04 -2.36
N THR A 322 -22.16 3.75 -3.65
CA THR A 322 -23.46 3.34 -4.19
C THR A 322 -23.78 1.91 -3.76
N ASN A 323 -24.82 1.74 -2.95
CA ASN A 323 -25.26 0.47 -2.35
C ASN A 323 -25.93 -0.51 -3.34
N ALA A 324 -25.42 -0.69 -4.55
CA ALA A 324 -26.05 -1.62 -5.51
C ALA A 324 -25.86 -3.10 -5.11
N GLU A 325 -24.79 -3.45 -4.38
CA GLU A 325 -24.50 -4.86 -4.00
C GLU A 325 -24.43 -5.12 -2.48
N ASP A 326 -24.46 -4.08 -1.65
CA ASP A 326 -24.20 -4.22 -0.21
C ASP A 326 -25.37 -4.85 0.59
N ASN A 327 -26.59 -4.90 0.04
CA ASN A 327 -27.72 -5.57 0.69
C ASN A 327 -27.66 -7.11 0.65
N LYS A 328 -26.85 -7.72 -0.23
CA LYS A 328 -26.65 -9.18 -0.21
C LYS A 328 -25.47 -9.61 0.65
N PHE A 329 -24.41 -8.81 0.75
CA PHE A 329 -23.22 -9.14 1.54
C PHE A 329 -23.37 -8.85 3.03
N GLN A 330 -24.05 -7.77 3.44
CA GLN A 330 -24.24 -7.49 4.87
C GLN A 330 -25.19 -8.49 5.55
N THR A 331 -26.19 -8.99 4.84
CA THR A 331 -27.13 -10.00 5.34
C THR A 331 -26.45 -11.37 5.53
N LEU A 332 -25.44 -11.68 4.70
CA LEU A 332 -24.65 -12.93 4.83
C LEU A 332 -23.59 -12.87 5.94
N ILE A 333 -23.00 -11.69 6.18
CA ILE A 333 -21.99 -11.51 7.23
C ILE A 333 -22.67 -11.40 8.61
N SER A 334 -23.84 -10.77 8.73
CA SER A 334 -24.58 -10.70 9.99
C SER A 334 -25.11 -12.07 10.45
N THR A 335 -25.55 -12.92 9.51
CA THR A 335 -25.96 -14.30 9.82
C THR A 335 -24.76 -15.20 10.14
N LYS A 336 -23.69 -15.22 9.35
CA LYS A 336 -22.50 -16.06 9.64
C LYS A 336 -21.75 -15.67 10.92
N THR A 337 -21.74 -14.38 11.28
CA THR A 337 -21.07 -13.92 12.50
C THR A 337 -21.91 -14.19 13.74
N ARG A 338 -23.25 -14.08 13.66
CA ARG A 338 -24.15 -14.47 14.76
C ARG A 338 -24.13 -15.98 15.03
N PHE A 339 -24.02 -16.83 13.99
CA PHE A 339 -23.92 -18.29 14.17
C PHE A 339 -22.57 -18.76 14.76
N ARG A 340 -21.45 -18.08 14.46
CA ARG A 340 -20.14 -18.43 15.04
C ARG A 340 -19.98 -17.99 16.49
N THR A 341 -20.56 -16.86 16.89
CA THR A 341 -20.49 -16.38 18.28
C THR A 341 -21.46 -17.14 19.19
N ALA A 342 -22.64 -17.55 18.69
CA ALA A 342 -23.58 -18.35 19.47
C ALA A 342 -23.01 -19.74 19.82
N ASN A 343 -22.40 -20.44 18.86
CA ASN A 343 -21.85 -21.79 19.09
C ASN A 343 -20.61 -21.79 20.00
N LYS A 344 -19.78 -20.74 19.96
CA LYS A 344 -18.60 -20.65 20.85
C LYS A 344 -18.94 -20.31 22.30
N ILE A 345 -20.07 -19.65 22.55
CA ILE A 345 -20.53 -19.33 23.91
C ILE A 345 -21.20 -20.56 24.56
N THR A 346 -21.79 -21.47 23.77
CA THR A 346 -22.39 -22.70 24.31
C THR A 346 -21.35 -23.75 24.72
N GLU A 347 -20.17 -23.76 24.11
CA GLU A 347 -19.08 -24.70 24.46
C GLU A 347 -18.22 -24.25 25.65
N LEU A 348 -18.25 -22.97 26.04
CA LEU A 348 -17.39 -22.43 27.11
C LEU A 348 -18.05 -22.32 28.49
N LEU A 349 -19.33 -22.67 28.64
CA LEU A 349 -20.03 -22.61 29.93
C LEU A 349 -21.04 -23.76 30.11
N PRO A 350 -20.61 -24.94 30.63
CA PRO A 350 -21.54 -25.94 31.09
C PRO A 350 -22.15 -25.46 32.43
N GLY A 351 -23.29 -24.78 32.38
CA GLY A 351 -24.00 -24.39 33.61
C GLY A 351 -25.12 -23.35 33.48
N PHE A 352 -25.19 -22.56 32.42
CA PHE A 352 -26.23 -21.53 32.31
C PHE A 352 -27.50 -22.04 31.61
N LYS A 353 -28.28 -22.85 32.33
CA LYS A 353 -29.72 -22.98 32.11
C LYS A 353 -30.45 -22.69 33.41
N LYS A 354 -30.89 -21.45 33.58
CA LYS A 354 -32.19 -21.12 34.22
C LYS A 354 -32.47 -19.62 34.11
N GLY A 355 -33.62 -19.31 33.53
CA GLY A 355 -34.33 -18.06 33.73
C GLY A 355 -33.99 -16.93 32.75
N PHE A 356 -34.58 -16.95 31.56
CA PHE A 356 -34.97 -15.69 30.91
C PHE A 356 -36.33 -15.91 30.23
N ASN A 357 -37.34 -15.28 30.80
CA ASN A 357 -38.71 -15.22 30.29
C ASN A 357 -38.89 -13.83 29.66
N PRO A 358 -39.08 -13.69 28.34
CA PRO A 358 -39.20 -12.38 27.72
C PRO A 358 -40.68 -11.97 27.67
N SER A 359 -41.10 -11.20 28.66
CA SER A 359 -42.29 -10.37 28.59
C SER A 359 -41.96 -8.98 29.15
N LEU A 360 -41.55 -8.07 28.27
CA LEU A 360 -41.84 -6.63 28.22
C LEU A 360 -41.04 -5.98 27.07
#